data_AF-A0A3D0JTK7-F1
#
_entry.id   AF-A0A3D0JTK7-F1
#
_cell.length_a   1.000
_cell.length_b   1.000
_cell.length_c   1.000
_cell.angle_alpha   90.00
_cell.angle_beta   90.00
_cell.angle_gamma   90.00
#
_symmetry.space_group_name_H-M   'P 1'
#
loop_
_entity.id
_entity.type
_entity.pdbx_description
1 polymer ?
#
loop_
_entity_poly.entity_id
_entity_poly.type
_entity_poly.pdbx_seq_one_letter_code
_entity_poly.pdbx_strand_id
1 'polypeptide(L)' 'MARPVNLEVRSRLLSIGRQVVHNRGFNGCGVQDITAAAEIPKGSFYNYFASK' A
#
# COMPACT_ATOMS: atom_id res chain seq x y z
N MET A 1 -8.84 21.40 -1.51
CA MET A 1 -7.72 21.15 -2.44
C MET A 1 -7.39 19.66 -2.43
N ALA A 2 -7.67 18.96 -3.52
CA ALA A 2 -7.23 17.56 -3.67
C ALA A 2 -5.70 17.57 -3.77
N ARG A 3 -5.02 16.88 -2.85
CA ARG A 3 -3.56 16.72 -2.93
C ARG A 3 -3.23 15.98 -4.23
N PRO A 4 -2.23 16.42 -5.00
CA PRO A 4 -1.82 15.68 -6.19
C PRO A 4 -1.45 14.25 -5.80
N VAL A 5 -1.85 13.30 -6.65
CA VAL A 5 -1.47 11.88 -6.52
C VAL A 5 0.05 11.81 -6.42
N ASN A 6 0.56 11.39 -5.26
CA ASN A 6 1.99 11.29 -5.03
C ASN A 6 2.47 9.94 -5.60
N LEU A 7 3.20 10.00 -6.71
CA LEU A 7 3.71 8.81 -7.40
C LEU A 7 4.77 8.05 -6.58
N GLU A 8 5.45 8.74 -5.65
CA GLU A 8 6.40 8.12 -4.72
C GLU A 8 5.66 7.25 -3.71
N VAL A 9 4.53 7.73 -3.19
CA VAL A 9 3.63 6.96 -2.31
C VAL A 9 3.12 5.70 -3.00
N ARG A 10 2.68 5.81 -4.26
CA ARG A 10 2.27 4.65 -5.06
C ARG A 10 3.42 3.64 -5.22
N SER A 11 4.62 4.12 -5.53
CA SER A 11 5.79 3.26 -5.72
C SER A 11 6.23 2.60 -4.41
N ARG A 12 6.15 3.32 -3.28
CA ARG A 12 6.43 2.78 -1.95
C ARG A 12 5.44 1.68 -1.57
N LEU A 13 4.13 1.90 -1.80
CA LEU A 13 3.09 0.89 -1.58
C LEU A 13 3.32 -0.37 -2.41
N LEU A 14 3.73 -0.25 -3.68
CA LEU A 14 4.03 -1.40 -4.53
C LEU A 14 5.29 -2.13 -4.09
N SER A 15 6.37 -1.39 -3.79
CA SER A 15 7.65 -1.98 -3.37
C SER A 15 7.51 -2.75 -2.07
N ILE A 16 6.91 -2.12 -1.05
CA ILE A 16 6.70 -2.72 0.27
C ILE A 16 5.62 -3.79 0.20
N GLY A 17 4.51 -3.54 -0.51
CA GLY A 17 3.44 -4.51 -0.69
C GLY A 17 3.93 -5.81 -1.31
N ARG A 18 4.82 -5.73 -2.31
CA ARG A 18 5.47 -6.90 -2.89
C ARG A 18 6.31 -7.67 -1.86
N GLN A 19 7.09 -6.98 -1.03
CA GLN A 19 7.88 -7.64 0.03
C GLN A 19 6.99 -8.32 1.08
N VAL A 20 5.91 -7.64 1.50
CA VAL A 20 4.95 -8.17 2.48
C VAL A 20 4.26 -9.42 1.94
N VAL A 21 3.79 -9.37 0.68
CA VAL A 21 3.18 -10.51 -0.02
C VAL A 21 4.18 -11.64 -0.20
N HIS A 22 5.43 -11.34 -0.54
CA HIS A 22 6.49 -12.34 -0.70
C HIS A 22 6.80 -13.05 0.64
N ASN A 23 6.82 -12.31 1.75
CA ASN A 23 7.22 -12.86 3.05
C ASN A 23 6.07 -13.58 3.78
N ARG A 24 4.83 -13.10 3.66
CA ARG A 24 3.65 -13.64 4.38
C ARG A 24 2.69 -14.42 3.50
N GLY A 25 2.91 -14.43 2.19
CA GLY A 25 1.97 -14.97 1.21
C GLY A 25 0.78 -14.04 0.96
N PHE A 26 0.18 -14.13 -0.23
CA PHE A 26 -0.93 -13.25 -0.62
C PHE A 26 -2.12 -13.33 0.34
N ASN A 27 -2.48 -14.51 0.84
CA ASN A 27 -3.59 -14.67 1.79
C ASN A 27 -3.24 -14.26 3.23
N GLY A 28 -1.96 -14.23 3.59
CA GLY A 28 -1.48 -13.94 4.95
C GLY A 28 -1.22 -12.46 5.25
N CYS A 29 -1.40 -11.57 4.27
CA CYS A 29 -1.27 -10.13 4.45
C CYS A 29 -2.51 -9.40 3.92
N GLY A 30 -2.97 -8.34 4.58
CA GLY A 30 -4.05 -7.48 4.11
C GLY A 30 -3.55 -6.14 3.56
N VAL A 31 -4.46 -5.31 3.06
CA VAL A 31 -4.18 -3.89 2.76
C VAL A 31 -3.59 -3.21 4.00
N GLN A 32 -4.10 -3.56 5.19
CA GLN A 32 -3.65 -2.98 6.44
C GLN A 32 -2.18 -3.27 6.73
N ASP A 33 -1.72 -4.51 6.54
CA ASP A 33 -0.31 -4.89 6.65
C ASP A 33 0.58 -4.13 5.68
N ILE A 34 0.16 -4.02 4.41
CA ILE A 34 0.91 -3.31 3.37
C ILE A 34 1.03 -1.82 3.72
N THR A 35 -0.08 -1.20 4.14
CA THR A 35 -0.12 0.22 4.50
C THR A 35 0.66 0.50 5.77
N ALA A 36 0.61 -0.40 6.77
CA ALA A 36 1.39 -0.28 7.99
C ALA A 36 2.89 -0.42 7.70
N ALA A 37 3.30 -1.40 6.90
CA ALA A 37 4.70 -1.58 6.51
C ALA A 37 5.23 -0.43 5.64
N ALA A 38 4.38 0.21 4.84
CA ALA A 38 4.76 1.36 4.03
C ALA A 38 4.69 2.68 4.80
N GLU A 39 4.25 2.67 6.06
CA GLU A 39 3.99 3.85 6.90
C GLU A 39 3.01 4.83 6.26
N ILE A 40 2.00 4.29 5.57
CA ILE A 40 1.00 5.06 4.84
C ILE A 40 -0.37 4.83 5.47
N PRO A 41 -1.20 5.88 5.63
CA PRO A 41 -2.55 5.70 6.13
C PRO A 41 -3.36 4.80 5.19
N LYS A 42 -4.17 3.88 5.74
CA LYS A 42 -5.08 3.04 4.96
C LYS A 42 -5.99 3.85 4.03
N GLY A 43 -6.43 5.04 4.46
CA GLY A 43 -7.22 5.95 3.63
C GLY A 43 -6.46 6.41 2.38
N SER A 44 -5.15 6.65 2.48
CA SER A 44 -4.33 7.02 1.33
C SER A 44 -4.19 5.87 0.33
N PHE A 45 -4.18 4.61 0.76
CA PHE A 45 -4.13 3.46 -0.16
C PHE A 45 -5.25 3.49 -1.19
N TYR A 46 -6.49 3.76 -0.75
CA TYR A 46 -7.67 3.82 -1.62
C TYR A 46 -7.67 5.00 -2.59
N ASN A 47 -6.74 5.95 -2.47
CA ASN A 47 -6.51 6.98 -3.48
C ASN A 47 -5.70 6.44 -4.68
N TYR A 48 -4.99 5.32 -4.52
CA TYR A 48 -4.12 4.74 -5.55
C TYR A 48 -4.61 3.39 -6.07
N PHE A 49 -5.27 2.59 -5.21
CA PHE A 49 -5.73 1.25 -5.54
C PHE A 49 -7.16 1.05 -5.06
N ALA A 50 -8.04 0.55 -5.93
CA ALA A 50 -9.44 0.28 -5.58
C ALA A 50 -9.59 -0.92 -4.63
N SER A 51 -8.67 -1.88 -4.73
CA SER A 51 -8.66 -3.10 -3.92
C SER A 51 -7.23 -3.55 -3.65
N LYS A 52 -7.11 -4.55 -2.79
CA LYS A 52 -5.87 -5.32 -2.59
C LYS A 52 -5.48 -6.05 -3.87
#